data_AF-A0AAV9CGL0-F1
#
_entry.id   AF-A0AAV9CGL0-F1
#
_cell.length_a   1.000
_cell.length_b   1.000
_cell.length_c   1.000
_cell.angle_alpha   90.00
_cell.angle_beta   90.00
_cell.angle_gamma   90.00
#
_symmetry.space_group_name_H-M   'P 1'
#
loop_
_entity.id
_entity.type
_entity.pdbx_description
1 polymer ?
#
loop_
_entity_poly.entity_id
_entity_poly.type
_entity_poly.pdbx_seq_one_letter_code
_entity_poly.pdbx_strand_id
1 'polypeptide(L)'
;MVDHLPNLLCIDNLESEDTIQNLIFRKAIWSKNPKHPDFIMVILCRSFFGLMYWKQGDRRWTMLRPTFSLVGDAVFYKEKLYLVSGSSGHIVALDLLHQEQEMVVMMMPLLDDFDAHKYKNNYLAVGPSGLLLIGRH
;
A
#
# COMPACT_ATOMS: atom_id res chain seq x y z
N MET A 1 -12.22 31.89 6.12
CA MET A 1 -12.87 30.59 5.90
C MET A 1 -11.80 29.57 6.24
N VAL A 2 -11.89 28.98 7.44
CA VAL A 2 -10.77 28.26 8.05
C VAL A 2 -10.71 26.85 7.47
N ASP A 3 -9.59 26.54 6.80
CA ASP A 3 -9.27 25.21 6.30
C ASP A 3 -9.14 24.24 7.47
N HIS A 4 -10.18 23.44 7.70
CA HIS A 4 -10.09 22.27 8.56
C HIS A 4 -9.28 21.20 7.81
N LEU A 5 -7.96 21.20 8.02
CA LEU A 5 -7.13 20.01 7.85
C LEU A 5 -7.86 18.83 8.51
N PRO A 6 -7.97 17.66 7.86
CA PRO A 6 -8.56 16.51 8.51
C PRO A 6 -7.73 16.20 9.75
N ASN A 7 -8.42 16.21 10.89
CA ASN A 7 -7.93 15.90 12.22
C ASN A 7 -6.93 14.74 12.17
N LEU A 8 -5.82 14.89 12.92
CA LEU A 8 -4.91 13.78 13.20
C LEU A 8 -5.73 12.54 13.58
N LEU A 9 -5.68 11.51 12.74
CA LEU A 9 -6.34 10.23 13.01
C LEU A 9 -5.41 9.47 13.97
N CYS A 10 -5.69 9.58 15.26
CA CYS A 10 -4.97 8.84 16.30
C CYS A 10 -5.25 7.34 16.11
N ILE A 11 -4.19 6.54 15.95
CA ILE A 11 -4.28 5.09 15.77
C ILE A 11 -4.26 4.46 17.16
N ASP A 12 -5.37 4.57 17.89
CA ASP A 12 -5.45 4.16 19.30
C ASP A 12 -5.94 2.71 19.50
N ASN A 13 -6.19 1.95 18.44
CA ASN A 13 -6.81 0.61 18.55
C ASN A 13 -6.23 -0.42 17.58
N LEU A 14 -4.92 -0.66 17.67
CA LEU A 14 -4.27 -1.88 17.18
C LEU A 14 -4.08 -2.83 18.38
N GLU A 15 -4.50 -4.08 18.27
CA GLU A 15 -4.72 -5.01 19.40
C GLU A 15 -3.47 -5.45 20.20
N SER A 16 -2.30 -4.82 20.03
CA SER A 16 -1.18 -5.02 20.96
C SER A 16 -0.31 -3.76 21.09
N GLU A 17 -0.16 -3.26 22.32
CA GLU A 17 0.68 -2.11 22.67
C GLU A 17 2.15 -2.31 22.30
N ASP A 18 2.64 -3.55 22.28
CA ASP A 18 4.03 -3.89 21.93
C ASP A 18 4.34 -3.76 20.43
N THR A 19 3.33 -3.76 19.56
CA THR A 19 3.53 -3.71 18.10
C THR A 19 3.61 -2.26 17.57
N ILE A 20 3.11 -1.29 18.33
CA ILE A 20 2.97 0.11 17.86
C ILE A 20 4.26 0.91 18.00
N GLN A 21 5.07 0.64 19.03
CA GLN A 21 6.23 1.48 19.38
C GLN A 21 7.30 1.57 18.29
N ASN A 22 7.26 0.69 17.27
CA ASN A 22 8.19 0.70 16.16
C ASN A 22 7.56 0.95 14.78
N LEU A 23 6.26 1.23 14.66
CA LEU A 23 5.63 1.48 13.35
C LEU A 23 6.11 2.80 12.75
N ILE A 24 7.06 2.72 11.83
CA ILE A 24 7.50 3.88 11.04
C ILE A 24 6.61 3.98 9.80
N PHE A 25 5.73 4.98 9.75
CA PHE A 25 4.91 5.25 8.57
C PHE A 25 5.76 5.74 7.41
N ARG A 26 5.63 5.10 6.25
CA ARG A 26 6.38 5.47 5.04
C ARG A 26 5.53 6.24 4.04
N LYS A 27 4.29 5.81 3.82
CA LYS A 27 3.40 6.37 2.80
C LYS A 27 1.95 6.16 3.20
N ALA A 28 1.12 7.20 3.01
CA ALA A 28 -0.33 7.10 3.04
C ALA A 28 -0.85 7.18 1.60
N ILE A 29 -1.81 6.32 1.27
CA ILE A 29 -2.31 6.14 -0.09
C ILE A 29 -3.83 6.17 0.00
N TRP A 30 -4.46 7.01 -0.81
CA TRP A 30 -5.90 7.18 -0.84
C TRP A 30 -6.46 6.61 -2.13
N SER A 31 -7.55 5.86 -2.07
CA SER A 31 -8.23 5.36 -3.27
C SER A 31 -8.91 6.48 -4.07
N LYS A 32 -9.39 7.51 -3.37
CA LYS A 32 -10.12 8.67 -3.89
C LYS A 32 -9.77 9.89 -3.04
N ASN A 33 -10.31 11.06 -3.41
CA ASN A 33 -10.24 12.24 -2.55
C ASN A 33 -10.82 11.91 -1.16
N PRO A 34 -10.14 12.23 -0.04
CA PRO A 34 -10.64 11.98 1.33
C PRO A 34 -11.98 12.66 1.66
N LYS A 35 -12.49 13.55 0.80
CA LYS A 35 -13.84 14.12 0.92
C LYS A 35 -14.95 13.19 0.42
N HIS A 36 -14.61 12.14 -0.35
CA HIS A 36 -15.61 11.17 -0.82
C HIS A 36 -15.94 10.16 0.27
N PRO A 37 -17.22 9.86 0.52
CA PRO A 37 -17.61 9.04 1.67
C PRO A 37 -17.17 7.57 1.59
N ASP A 38 -16.68 7.13 0.44
CA ASP A 38 -16.24 5.77 0.13
C ASP A 38 -14.72 5.67 -0.09
N PHE A 39 -13.95 6.65 0.37
CA PHE A 39 -12.49 6.55 0.27
C PHE A 39 -11.97 5.39 1.13
N ILE A 40 -10.87 4.80 0.66
CA ILE A 40 -10.05 3.85 1.40
C ILE A 40 -8.71 4.50 1.66
N MET A 41 -8.28 4.50 2.92
CA MET A 41 -6.92 4.83 3.30
C MET A 41 -6.10 3.56 3.40
N VAL A 42 -4.91 3.55 2.80
CA VAL A 42 -3.91 2.52 2.98
C VAL A 42 -2.64 3.16 3.51
N ILE A 43 -2.08 2.56 4.55
CA ILE A 43 -0.82 2.95 5.14
C ILE A 43 0.20 1.86 4.86
N LEU A 44 1.35 2.28 4.30
CA LEU A 44 2.54 1.45 4.16
C LEU A 44 3.49 1.75 5.32
N CYS A 45 3.78 0.72 6.12
CA CYS A 45 4.71 0.81 7.24
C CYS A 45 6.09 0.25 6.85
N ARG A 46 7.14 0.98 7.24
CA ARG A 46 8.54 0.59 7.03
C ARG A 46 8.95 -0.53 7.98
N SER A 47 8.51 -0.47 9.22
CA SER A 47 8.76 -1.52 10.21
C SER A 47 7.65 -2.56 10.10
N PHE A 48 8.03 -3.83 10.08
CA PHE A 48 7.15 -5.01 9.84
C PHE A 48 6.62 -5.18 8.42
N PHE A 49 6.97 -4.31 7.48
CA PHE A 49 6.55 -4.42 6.07
C PHE A 49 5.03 -4.59 5.92
N GLY A 50 4.29 -4.09 6.91
CA GLY A 50 2.86 -4.24 7.04
C GLY A 50 2.14 -3.19 6.22
N LEU A 51 1.13 -3.64 5.47
CA LEU A 51 0.12 -2.78 4.90
C LEU A 51 -1.10 -2.82 5.82
N MET A 52 -1.67 -1.66 6.08
CA MET A 52 -2.94 -1.57 6.80
C MET A 52 -3.89 -0.71 6.00
N TYR A 53 -5.17 -1.04 5.99
CA TYR A 53 -6.19 -0.20 5.41
C TYR A 53 -7.30 0.14 6.39
N TRP A 54 -7.98 1.24 6.09
CA TRP A 54 -9.12 1.74 6.82
C TRP A 54 -10.12 2.33 5.83
N LYS A 55 -11.40 1.99 6.00
CA LYS A 55 -12.53 2.55 5.26
C LYS A 55 -13.34 3.46 6.17
N GLN A 56 -14.06 4.40 5.58
CA GLN A 56 -14.99 5.21 6.37
C GLN A 56 -16.03 4.34 7.08
N GLY A 57 -16.16 4.53 8.40
CA GLY A 57 -17.03 3.73 9.25
C GLY A 57 -16.33 2.55 9.93
N ASP A 58 -15.12 2.19 9.51
CA ASP A 58 -14.31 1.19 10.21
C ASP A 58 -13.93 1.72 11.60
N ARG A 59 -14.07 0.86 12.61
CA ARG A 59 -13.67 1.17 13.99
C ARG A 59 -12.19 0.86 14.25
N ARG A 60 -11.56 0.09 13.38
CA ARG A 60 -10.19 -0.43 13.53
C ARG A 60 -9.52 -0.53 12.17
N TRP A 61 -8.19 -0.47 12.18
CA TRP A 61 -7.38 -0.74 10.99
C TRP A 61 -7.37 -2.24 10.69
N THR A 62 -7.46 -2.59 9.42
CA THR A 62 -7.33 -3.97 8.96
C THR A 62 -5.93 -4.19 8.38
N MET A 63 -5.21 -5.18 8.89
CA MET A 63 -3.89 -5.56 8.39
C MET A 63 -4.02 -6.38 7.10
N LEU A 64 -3.32 -5.97 6.05
CA LEU A 64 -3.15 -6.72 4.82
C LEU A 64 -1.91 -7.58 4.93
N ARG A 65 -2.05 -8.86 4.58
CA ARG A 65 -0.96 -9.82 4.48
C ARG A 65 -0.76 -10.18 3.01
N PRO A 66 -0.02 -9.37 2.23
CA PRO A 66 0.31 -9.73 0.86
C PRO A 66 1.16 -11.01 0.83
N THR A 67 1.16 -11.70 -0.31
CA THR A 67 1.92 -12.93 -0.52
C THR A 67 3.44 -12.76 -0.50
N PHE A 68 3.95 -11.53 -0.64
CA PHE A 68 5.38 -11.25 -0.56
C PHE A 68 5.77 -10.72 0.82
N SER A 69 6.97 -11.11 1.28
CA SER A 69 7.51 -10.72 2.58
C SER A 69 7.88 -9.23 2.68
N LEU A 70 8.08 -8.53 1.55
CA LEU A 70 8.57 -7.15 1.51
C LEU A 70 7.85 -6.33 0.44
N VAL A 71 7.02 -5.38 0.86
CA VAL A 71 6.40 -4.39 -0.04
C VAL A 71 7.29 -3.17 -0.20
N GLY A 72 7.73 -2.93 -1.43
CA GLY A 72 8.58 -1.81 -1.82
C GLY A 72 7.81 -0.50 -1.94
N ASP A 73 6.63 -0.53 -2.58
CA ASP A 73 5.74 0.61 -2.71
C ASP A 73 4.34 0.15 -3.11
N ALA A 74 3.38 1.07 -3.06
CA ALA A 74 1.99 0.82 -3.43
C ALA A 74 1.31 2.05 -4.04
N VAL A 75 0.30 1.81 -4.87
CA VAL A 75 -0.53 2.85 -5.51
C VAL A 75 -1.96 2.37 -5.72
N PHE A 76 -2.94 3.25 -5.53
CA PHE A 76 -4.30 3.00 -5.96
C PHE A 76 -4.49 3.41 -7.42
N TYR A 77 -5.04 2.51 -8.22
CA TYR A 77 -5.35 2.77 -9.61
C TYR A 77 -6.48 1.87 -10.08
N LYS A 78 -7.42 2.41 -10.88
CA LYS A 78 -8.59 1.66 -11.38
C LYS A 78 -9.22 0.74 -10.32
N GLU A 79 -9.54 1.34 -9.17
CA GLU A 79 -10.25 0.67 -8.07
C GLU A 79 -9.49 -0.47 -7.37
N LYS A 80 -8.24 -0.74 -7.76
CA LYS A 80 -7.37 -1.75 -7.15
C LYS A 80 -6.15 -1.11 -6.49
N LEU A 81 -5.68 -1.74 -5.41
CA LEU A 81 -4.41 -1.41 -4.79
C LEU A 81 -3.32 -2.26 -5.45
N TYR A 82 -2.41 -1.61 -6.15
CA TYR A 82 -1.23 -2.27 -6.72
C TYR A 82 -0.05 -2.16 -5.76
N LEU A 83 0.61 -3.28 -5.52
CA LEU A 83 1.76 -3.44 -4.65
C LEU A 83 2.95 -3.91 -5.49
N VAL A 84 4.15 -3.41 -5.22
CA VAL A 84 5.38 -3.95 -5.79
C VAL A 84 6.25 -4.57 -4.70
N SER A 85 6.82 -5.73 -4.97
CA SER A 85 7.82 -6.36 -4.11
C SER A 85 9.09 -5.51 -4.06
N GLY A 86 9.65 -5.30 -2.88
CA GLY A 86 10.83 -4.45 -2.67
C GLY A 86 12.08 -4.93 -3.41
N SER A 87 12.26 -6.25 -3.54
CA SER A 87 13.46 -6.87 -4.13
C SER A 87 13.22 -7.45 -5.52
N SER A 88 12.12 -8.17 -5.72
CA SER A 88 11.86 -8.89 -6.97
C SER A 88 11.12 -8.08 -8.03
N GLY A 89 10.55 -6.93 -7.68
CA GLY A 89 9.74 -6.14 -8.60
C GLY A 89 8.43 -6.81 -9.03
N HIS A 90 8.03 -7.93 -8.39
CA HIS A 90 6.74 -8.56 -8.63
C HIS A 90 5.60 -7.62 -8.25
N ILE A 91 4.53 -7.62 -9.05
CA ILE A 91 3.34 -6.82 -8.77
C ILE A 91 2.18 -7.72 -8.35
N VAL A 92 1.48 -7.29 -7.30
CA VAL A 92 0.18 -7.84 -6.91
C VAL A 92 -0.85 -6.73 -6.92
N ALA A 93 -2.03 -7.02 -7.46
CA ALA A 93 -3.21 -6.18 -7.32
C ALA A 93 -4.14 -6.80 -6.28
N LEU A 94 -4.65 -5.95 -5.38
CA LEU A 94 -5.68 -6.30 -4.41
C LEU A 94 -6.94 -5.49 -4.71
N ASP A 95 -8.08 -6.17 -4.82
CA ASP A 95 -9.38 -5.52 -4.71
C ASP A 95 -9.70 -5.32 -3.23
N LEU A 96 -9.83 -4.06 -2.81
CA LEU A 96 -10.20 -3.71 -1.44
C LEU A 96 -11.64 -3.20 -1.36
N LEU A 97 -12.32 -2.97 -2.47
CA LEU A 97 -13.69 -2.46 -2.51
C LEU A 97 -14.69 -3.60 -2.37
N HIS A 98 -14.45 -4.70 -3.07
CA HIS A 98 -15.21 -5.93 -2.97
C HIS A 98 -14.49 -6.83 -1.96
N GLN A 99 -15.17 -7.27 -0.89
CA GLN A 99 -14.56 -8.03 0.22
C GLN A 99 -13.90 -9.37 -0.18
N GLU A 100 -13.97 -9.74 -1.46
CA GLU A 100 -13.23 -10.85 -2.04
C GLU A 100 -11.84 -10.35 -2.44
N GLN A 101 -10.84 -10.79 -1.68
CA GLN A 101 -9.44 -10.49 -1.93
C GLN A 101 -8.97 -11.25 -3.18
N GLU A 102 -9.45 -10.87 -4.36
CA GLU A 102 -8.94 -11.41 -5.63
C GLU A 102 -7.51 -10.90 -5.83
N MET A 103 -6.57 -11.81 -5.62
CA MET A 103 -5.16 -11.53 -5.74
C MET A 103 -4.72 -11.79 -7.18
N VAL A 104 -4.66 -10.74 -7.99
CA VAL A 104 -4.08 -10.86 -9.34
C VAL A 104 -2.57 -10.65 -9.21
N VAL A 105 -1.80 -11.73 -9.29
CA VAL A 105 -0.34 -11.70 -9.35
C VAL A 105 0.07 -11.47 -10.79
N MET A 106 0.61 -10.29 -11.10
CA MET A 106 1.25 -10.05 -12.39
C MET A 106 2.75 -10.17 -12.20
N MET A 107 3.31 -11.32 -12.59
CA MET A 107 4.75 -11.50 -12.69
C MET A 107 5.22 -10.92 -14.02
N MET A 108 5.88 -9.76 -13.98
CA MET A 108 6.73 -9.38 -15.10
C MET A 108 8.01 -10.23 -15.02
N PRO A 109 8.41 -10.92 -16.11
CA PRO A 109 9.69 -11.61 -16.14
C PRO A 109 10.80 -10.59 -15.88
N LEU A 110 11.59 -10.84 -14.84
CA LEU A 110 12.85 -10.13 -14.65
C LEU A 110 13.74 -10.51 -15.84
N LEU A 111 14.29 -9.52 -16.54
CA LEU A 111 15.41 -9.76 -17.45
C LEU A 111 16.50 -10.49 -16.65
N ASP A 112 16.97 -11.64 -17.16
CA ASP A 112 17.72 -12.73 -16.51
C ASP A 112 19.02 -12.37 -15.73
N ASP A 113 19.35 -11.10 -15.58
CA ASP A 113 20.56 -10.61 -14.90
C ASP A 113 20.26 -9.82 -13.60
N PHE A 114 19.05 -9.99 -13.06
CA PHE A 114 18.57 -9.17 -11.95
C PHE A 114 19.05 -9.70 -10.59
N ASP A 115 20.19 -9.19 -10.13
CA ASP A 115 20.64 -9.38 -8.75
C ASP A 115 19.65 -8.70 -7.78
N ALA A 116 18.69 -9.49 -7.28
CA ALA A 116 17.65 -9.05 -6.35
C ALA A 116 18.22 -8.48 -5.03
N HIS A 117 19.54 -8.63 -4.79
CA HIS A 117 20.24 -8.02 -3.66
C HIS A 117 20.77 -6.61 -3.94
N LYS A 118 20.87 -6.22 -5.23
CA LYS A 118 21.41 -4.91 -5.63
C LYS A 118 20.41 -3.77 -5.49
N TYR A 119 19.13 -4.04 -5.72
CA TYR A 119 18.05 -3.04 -5.61
C TYR A 119 17.26 -3.28 -4.34
N LYS A 120 17.30 -2.32 -3.42
CA LYS A 120 16.61 -2.44 -2.13
C LYS A 120 15.20 -1.87 -2.18
N ASN A 121 14.90 -1.01 -3.16
CA ASN A 121 13.64 -0.30 -3.23
C ASN A 121 13.09 -0.25 -4.66
N ASN A 122 11.94 -0.90 -4.88
CA ASN A 122 11.09 -0.65 -6.03
C ASN A 122 10.00 0.36 -5.68
N TYR A 123 9.67 1.23 -6.63
CA TYR A 123 8.66 2.28 -6.53
C TYR A 123 7.60 2.11 -7.61
N LEU A 124 6.34 2.46 -7.29
CA LEU A 124 5.24 2.39 -8.23
C LEU A 124 4.68 3.78 -8.53
N ALA A 125 4.45 4.04 -9.81
CA ALA A 125 3.75 5.23 -10.28
C ALA A 125 2.76 4.87 -11.40
N VAL A 126 1.70 5.67 -11.51
CA VAL A 126 0.76 5.61 -12.63
C VAL A 126 1.16 6.70 -13.62
N GLY A 127 1.51 6.31 -14.84
CA GLY A 127 1.83 7.22 -15.93
C GLY A 127 0.60 7.89 -16.55
N PRO A 128 0.79 8.93 -17.37
CA PRO A 128 -0.32 9.69 -17.96
C PRO A 128 -1.29 8.87 -18.84
N SER A 129 -0.79 7.82 -19.50
CA SER A 129 -1.59 6.89 -20.31
C SER A 129 -2.26 5.79 -19.48
N GLY A 130 -2.10 5.82 -18.16
CA GLY A 130 -2.60 4.78 -17.28
C GLY A 130 -1.73 3.51 -17.23
N LEU A 131 -0.50 3.58 -17.73
CA LEU A 131 0.51 2.54 -17.57
C LEU A 131 1.08 2.57 -16.15
N LEU A 132 1.26 1.39 -15.54
CA LEU A 132 1.99 1.27 -14.28
C LEU A 132 3.49 1.23 -14.57
N LEU A 133 4.23 2.12 -13.90
CA LEU A 133 5.67 2.26 -14.03
C LEU A 133 6.35 1.77 -12.75
N ILE A 134 7.41 0.99 -12.90
CA ILE A 134 8.28 0.55 -11.79
C ILE A 134 9.60 1.31 -11.87
N GLY A 135 9.87 2.15 -10.86
CA GLY A 135 11.19 2.74 -10.65
C GLY A 135 12.03 1.84 -9.73
N ARG A 136 13.32 1.68 -10.01
CA ARG A 136 14.24 0.84 -9.20
C ARG A 136 15.44 1.67 -8.75
N HIS A 137 15.82 1.56 -7.47
CA HIS A 137 16.98 2.25 -6.86
C HIS A 137 17.73 1.34 -5.89
#